data_AF-C8X503-F1
#
_entry.id   AF-C8X503-F1
#
_cell.length_a   1.000
_cell.length_b   1.000
_cell.length_c   1.000
_cell.angle_alpha   90.00
_cell.angle_beta   90.00
_cell.angle_gamma   90.00
#
_symmetry.space_group_name_H-M   'P 1'
#
loop_
_entity.id
_entity.type
_entity.pdbx_description
1 polymer ?
#
loop_
_entity_poly.entity_id
_entity_poly.type
_entity_poly.pdbx_seq_one_letter_code
_entity_poly.pdbx_strand_id
1 'polypeptide(L)'
;MRRLRSIGVIATALVFMAVAAWASEQGGGEAAHGGSWMNLFWRTVNFVIFVAIIYKLAGKRIREFFTGRRHRIATELKDLETRKADTEKRLAEVEQSIADLDKKREDILAEYKQQGEALKESIVAKAHERAEQIQAQAEKTAQQELRQAVKDVRAEIAEAVASAAEKSIADKLNKEDHKKLVQDYLTKVVLN
;
A
#
# COMPACT_ATOMS: atom_id res chain seq x y z
N MET A 1 -11.50 22.99 -41.02
CA MET A 1 -10.55 23.31 -42.12
C MET A 1 -11.15 23.31 -43.53
N ARG A 2 -12.13 22.46 -43.88
CA ARG A 2 -12.77 22.46 -45.22
C ARG A 2 -13.47 23.78 -45.56
N ARG A 3 -14.15 24.41 -44.58
CA ARG A 3 -14.89 25.67 -44.77
C ARG A 3 -14.00 26.90 -45.08
N LEU A 4 -12.76 26.92 -44.58
CA LEU A 4 -11.82 28.03 -44.84
C LEU A 4 -11.21 27.95 -46.26
N ARG A 5 -11.07 26.74 -46.81
CA ARG A 5 -10.62 26.51 -48.19
C ARG A 5 -11.75 26.83 -49.18
N SER A 6 -12.99 26.46 -48.87
CA SER A 6 -14.14 26.82 -49.70
C SER A 6 -14.39 28.32 -49.73
N ILE A 7 -14.25 29.04 -48.61
CA ILE A 7 -14.40 30.52 -48.60
C ILE A 7 -13.30 31.19 -49.44
N GLY A 8 -12.06 30.69 -49.38
CA GLY A 8 -10.96 31.21 -50.21
C GLY A 8 -11.20 30.99 -51.70
N VAL A 9 -11.63 29.78 -52.08
CA VAL A 9 -11.96 29.43 -53.48
C VAL A 9 -13.17 30.21 -53.98
N ILE A 10 -14.20 30.37 -53.14
CA ILE A 10 -15.40 31.17 -53.46
C ILE A 10 -15.06 32.65 -53.58
N ALA A 11 -14.18 33.19 -52.72
CA ALA A 11 -13.74 34.58 -52.82
C ALA A 11 -12.89 34.82 -54.09
N THR A 12 -11.98 33.90 -54.43
CA THR A 12 -11.24 34.00 -55.70
C THR A 12 -12.14 33.81 -56.91
N ALA A 13 -13.14 32.92 -56.84
CA ALA A 13 -14.12 32.71 -57.91
C ALA A 13 -15.04 33.93 -58.06
N LEU A 14 -15.45 34.58 -56.97
CA LEU A 14 -16.24 35.81 -56.99
C LEU A 14 -15.44 36.99 -57.56
N VAL A 15 -14.15 37.10 -57.25
CA VAL A 15 -13.28 38.12 -57.85
C VAL A 15 -13.04 37.83 -59.34
N PHE A 16 -12.85 36.57 -59.73
CA PHE A 16 -12.73 36.18 -61.15
C PHE A 16 -14.03 36.41 -61.92
N MET A 17 -15.17 36.12 -61.29
CA MET A 17 -16.50 36.30 -61.88
C MET A 17 -16.89 37.78 -61.94
N ALA A 18 -16.46 38.61 -60.98
CA ALA A 18 -16.57 40.06 -61.07
C ALA A 18 -15.67 40.62 -62.18
N VAL A 19 -14.40 40.21 -62.29
CA VAL A 19 -13.53 40.63 -63.40
C VAL A 19 -14.08 40.17 -64.75
N ALA A 20 -14.66 38.97 -64.83
CA ALA A 20 -15.31 38.46 -66.03
C ALA A 20 -16.63 39.18 -66.37
N ALA A 21 -17.44 39.54 -65.35
CA ALA A 21 -18.68 40.30 -65.54
C ALA A 21 -18.41 41.73 -66.01
N TRP A 22 -17.38 42.39 -65.45
CA TRP A 22 -16.92 43.70 -65.92
C TRP A 22 -16.27 43.62 -67.31
N ALA A 23 -15.72 42.46 -67.69
CA ALA A 23 -15.24 42.19 -69.04
C ALA A 23 -16.36 41.81 -70.04
N SER A 24 -17.49 41.26 -69.57
CA SER A 24 -18.64 40.89 -70.41
C SER A 24 -19.68 42.01 -70.56
N GLU A 25 -19.76 42.96 -69.63
CA GLU A 25 -20.65 44.12 -69.70
C GLU A 25 -20.02 45.38 -70.35
N GLN A 26 -18.71 45.37 -70.66
CA GLN A 26 -18.10 46.34 -71.60
C GLN A 26 -18.11 45.81 -73.05
N GLY A 27 -19.29 45.40 -73.50
CA GLY A 27 -19.63 45.26 -74.90
C GLY A 27 -20.37 46.50 -75.40
N GLY A 28 -19.65 47.61 -75.59
CA GLY A 28 -20.18 48.82 -76.24
C GLY A 28 -20.12 50.09 -75.38
N GLY A 29 -19.27 51.02 -75.77
CA GLY A 29 -19.20 52.37 -75.19
C GLY A 29 -17.82 52.97 -75.25
N GLU A 30 -17.49 53.54 -76.40
CA GLU A 30 -16.47 54.57 -76.66
C GLU A 30 -15.47 54.90 -75.52
N ALA A 31 -14.30 54.26 -75.59
CA ALA A 31 -13.06 54.89 -75.15
C ALA A 31 -12.16 54.98 -76.38
N ALA A 32 -12.26 56.13 -77.04
CA ALA A 32 -11.27 56.78 -77.89
C ALA A 32 -10.37 55.88 -78.75
N HIS A 33 -10.53 56.03 -80.07
CA HIS A 33 -9.43 55.86 -81.01
C HIS A 33 -8.21 56.70 -80.55
N GLY A 34 -7.31 56.10 -79.77
CA GLY A 34 -6.17 56.80 -79.17
C GLY A 34 -5.21 55.85 -78.45
N GLY A 35 -4.36 55.15 -79.21
CA GLY A 35 -3.15 54.46 -78.71
C GLY A 35 -3.38 53.07 -78.11
N SER A 36 -3.17 52.02 -78.92
CA SER A 36 -3.14 50.59 -78.53
C SER A 36 -2.32 50.29 -77.24
N TRP A 37 -1.36 51.15 -76.91
CA TRP A 37 -0.49 51.07 -75.74
C TRP A 37 -1.17 51.40 -74.41
N MET A 38 -2.15 52.30 -74.37
CA MET A 38 -2.78 52.75 -73.11
C MET A 38 -3.73 51.68 -72.53
N ASN A 39 -4.47 50.98 -73.39
CA ASN A 39 -5.32 49.85 -72.99
C ASN A 39 -4.51 48.65 -72.50
N LEU A 40 -3.36 48.36 -73.15
CA LEU A 40 -2.45 47.31 -72.71
C LEU A 40 -1.84 47.63 -71.33
N PHE A 41 -1.54 48.90 -71.06
CA PHE A 41 -1.07 49.37 -69.76
C PHE A 41 -2.09 49.11 -68.65
N TRP A 42 -3.35 49.55 -68.82
CA TRP A 42 -4.40 49.33 -67.81
C TRP A 42 -4.70 47.85 -67.54
N ARG A 43 -4.70 47.00 -68.58
CA ARG A 43 -4.86 45.55 -68.42
C ARG A 43 -3.68 44.93 -67.67
N THR A 44 -2.46 45.34 -67.98
CA THR A 44 -1.25 44.88 -67.28
C THR A 44 -1.28 45.29 -65.80
N VAL A 45 -1.67 46.53 -65.50
CA VAL A 45 -1.79 47.01 -64.11
C VAL A 45 -2.84 46.20 -63.34
N ASN A 46 -4.00 45.93 -63.92
CA ASN A 46 -5.03 45.11 -63.27
C ASN A 46 -4.54 43.68 -63.01
N PHE A 47 -3.86 43.06 -63.98
CA PHE A 47 -3.25 41.73 -63.81
C PHE A 47 -2.20 41.71 -62.69
N VAL A 48 -1.33 42.73 -62.64
CA VAL A 48 -0.32 42.86 -61.58
C VAL A 48 -0.96 43.02 -60.20
N ILE A 49 -2.02 43.83 -60.08
CA ILE A 49 -2.78 43.99 -58.83
C ILE A 49 -3.42 42.66 -58.42
N PHE A 50 -4.02 41.93 -59.36
CA PHE A 50 -4.62 40.64 -59.10
C PHE A 50 -3.59 39.59 -58.64
N VAL A 51 -2.45 39.50 -59.31
CA VAL A 51 -1.34 38.62 -58.91
C VAL A 51 -0.79 39.00 -57.54
N ALA A 52 -0.67 40.31 -57.24
CA ALA A 52 -0.22 40.79 -55.94
C ALA A 52 -1.18 40.38 -54.80
N ILE A 53 -2.50 40.44 -55.03
CA ILE A 53 -3.51 39.98 -54.08
C ILE A 53 -3.40 38.47 -53.84
N ILE A 54 -3.25 37.67 -54.91
CA ILE A 54 -3.07 36.23 -54.80
C ILE A 54 -1.78 35.90 -54.05
N TYR A 55 -0.65 36.54 -54.39
CA TYR A 55 0.63 36.28 -53.72
C TYR A 55 0.56 36.56 -52.22
N LYS A 56 -0.07 37.68 -51.82
CA LYS A 56 -0.25 38.03 -50.41
C LYS A 56 -1.13 37.04 -49.65
N LEU A 57 -2.23 36.56 -50.26
CA LEU A 57 -3.19 35.68 -49.60
C LEU A 57 -2.76 34.20 -49.64
N ALA A 58 -2.34 33.71 -50.80
CA ALA A 58 -1.93 32.32 -51.01
C ALA A 58 -0.52 32.05 -50.46
N GLY A 59 0.42 32.99 -50.58
CA GLY A 59 1.79 32.83 -50.08
C GLY A 59 1.82 32.55 -48.57
N LYS A 60 1.00 33.28 -47.78
CA LYS A 60 0.88 33.03 -46.34
C LYS A 60 0.33 31.63 -46.03
N ARG A 61 -0.75 31.22 -46.70
CA ARG A 61 -1.39 29.91 -46.47
C ARG A 61 -0.55 28.72 -46.93
N ILE A 62 0.17 28.87 -48.04
CA ILE A 62 1.09 27.84 -48.55
C ILE A 62 2.25 27.67 -47.58
N ARG A 63 2.86 28.77 -47.12
CA ARG A 63 3.95 28.73 -46.14
C ARG A 63 3.51 28.08 -44.83
N GLU A 64 2.37 28.48 -44.28
CA GLU A 64 1.79 27.90 -43.05
C GLU A 64 1.51 26.40 -43.18
N PHE A 65 1.06 25.93 -44.34
CA PHE A 65 0.79 24.50 -44.56
C PHE A 65 2.09 23.67 -44.55
N PHE A 66 3.13 24.14 -45.24
CA PHE A 66 4.42 23.45 -45.27
C PHE A 66 5.15 23.52 -43.92
N THR A 67 5.14 24.66 -43.23
CA THR A 67 5.73 24.79 -41.90
C THR A 67 4.96 23.97 -40.86
N GLY A 68 3.62 23.97 -40.92
CA GLY A 68 2.78 23.18 -40.03
C GLY A 68 3.00 21.68 -40.19
N ARG A 69 3.14 21.18 -41.43
CA ARG A 69 3.44 19.77 -41.68
C ARG A 69 4.84 19.38 -41.17
N ARG A 70 5.83 20.24 -41.39
CA ARG A 70 7.21 20.00 -40.93
C ARG A 70 7.28 20.00 -39.40
N HIS A 71 6.60 20.95 -38.76
CA HIS A 71 6.52 21.02 -37.30
C HIS A 71 5.81 19.80 -36.72
N ARG A 72 4.68 19.38 -37.31
CA ARG A 72 3.95 18.18 -36.86
C ARG A 72 4.82 16.91 -36.91
N ILE A 73 5.53 16.68 -38.02
CA ILE A 73 6.41 15.52 -38.15
C ILE A 73 7.56 15.59 -37.13
N ALA A 74 8.16 16.77 -36.94
CA ALA A 74 9.22 16.95 -35.95
C ALA A 74 8.72 16.68 -34.53
N THR A 75 7.51 17.13 -34.18
CA THR A 75 6.89 16.87 -32.88
C THR A 75 6.54 15.40 -32.71
N GLU A 76 5.96 14.74 -33.73
CA GLU A 76 5.66 13.31 -33.70
C GLU A 76 6.94 12.47 -33.53
N LEU A 77 8.03 12.81 -34.24
CA LEU A 77 9.30 12.12 -34.11
C LEU A 77 9.92 12.30 -32.72
N LYS A 78 9.87 13.54 -32.18
CA LYS A 78 10.33 13.82 -30.82
C LYS A 78 9.51 13.08 -29.76
N ASP A 79 8.19 13.03 -29.92
CA ASP A 79 7.30 12.29 -29.02
C ASP A 79 7.65 10.79 -29.03
N LEU A 80 7.83 10.20 -30.22
CA LEU A 80 8.25 8.81 -30.37
C LEU A 80 9.61 8.53 -29.72
N GLU A 81 10.59 9.41 -29.90
CA GLU A 81 11.92 9.27 -29.28
C GLU A 81 11.82 9.33 -27.75
N THR A 82 11.06 10.28 -27.21
CA THR A 82 10.84 10.36 -25.76
C THR A 82 10.11 9.15 -25.20
N ARG A 83 9.11 8.63 -25.91
CA ARG A 83 8.40 7.40 -25.51
C ARG A 83 9.30 6.19 -25.55
N LYS A 84 10.16 6.07 -26.56
CA LYS A 84 11.14 4.99 -26.66
C LYS A 84 12.11 5.03 -25.49
N ALA A 85 12.66 6.21 -25.19
CA ALA A 85 13.55 6.40 -24.05
C ALA A 85 12.86 6.10 -22.70
N ASP A 86 11.62 6.56 -22.49
CA ASP A 86 10.86 6.27 -21.26
C ASP A 86 10.56 4.77 -21.13
N THR A 87 10.23 4.11 -22.24
CA THR A 87 9.97 2.67 -22.26
C THR A 87 11.23 1.85 -21.96
N GLU A 88 12.36 2.20 -22.58
CA GLU A 88 13.66 1.57 -22.29
C GLU A 88 14.06 1.76 -20.83
N LYS A 89 13.85 2.97 -20.28
CA LYS A 89 14.12 3.24 -18.87
C LYS A 89 13.24 2.40 -17.95
N ARG A 90 11.93 2.34 -18.22
CA ARG A 90 10.98 1.52 -17.45
C ARG A 90 11.31 0.04 -17.54
N LEU A 91 11.73 -0.44 -18.70
CA LEU A 91 12.13 -1.83 -18.89
C LEU A 91 13.35 -2.15 -18.02
N ALA A 92 14.37 -1.28 -18.04
CA ALA A 92 15.56 -1.44 -17.20
C ALA A 92 15.23 -1.39 -15.70
N GLU A 93 14.33 -0.49 -15.27
CA GLU A 93 13.86 -0.42 -13.89
C GLU A 93 13.11 -1.70 -13.47
N VAL A 94 12.29 -2.27 -14.36
CA VAL A 94 11.57 -3.53 -14.10
C VAL A 94 12.53 -4.72 -14.05
N GLU A 95 13.49 -4.81 -14.97
CA GLU A 95 14.51 -5.87 -14.97
C GLU A 95 15.38 -5.82 -13.70
N GLN A 96 15.79 -4.63 -13.27
CA GLN A 96 16.48 -4.45 -11.99
C GLN A 96 15.60 -4.84 -10.81
N SER A 97 14.34 -4.42 -10.80
CA SER A 97 13.39 -4.80 -9.75
C SER A 97 13.20 -6.32 -9.67
N ILE A 98 13.10 -7.01 -10.82
CA ILE A 98 13.02 -8.46 -10.87
C ILE A 98 14.29 -9.11 -10.31
N ALA A 99 15.47 -8.62 -10.69
CA ALA A 99 16.73 -9.13 -10.14
C ALA A 99 16.85 -8.91 -8.62
N ASP A 100 16.35 -7.78 -8.12
CA ASP A 100 16.32 -7.48 -6.69
C ASP A 100 15.26 -8.29 -5.92
N LEU A 101 14.19 -8.76 -6.58
CA LEU A 101 13.17 -9.60 -5.94
C LEU A 101 13.75 -10.94 -5.50
N ASP A 102 14.64 -11.54 -6.27
CA ASP A 102 15.25 -12.82 -5.89
C ASP A 102 16.17 -12.67 -4.67
N LYS A 103 16.97 -11.59 -4.61
CA LYS A 103 17.74 -11.25 -3.40
C LYS A 103 16.84 -11.02 -2.19
N LYS A 104 15.79 -10.22 -2.35
CA LYS A 104 14.80 -9.98 -1.28
C LYS A 104 14.14 -11.27 -0.81
N ARG A 105 13.84 -12.21 -1.71
CA ARG A 105 13.31 -13.53 -1.33
C ARG A 105 14.31 -14.31 -0.50
N GLU A 106 15.57 -14.36 -0.92
CA GLU A 106 16.62 -15.04 -0.17
C GLU A 106 16.81 -14.43 1.22
N ASP A 107 16.84 -13.10 1.32
CA ASP A 107 16.93 -12.37 2.58
C ASP A 107 15.74 -12.68 3.49
N ILE A 108 14.52 -12.63 2.96
CA ILE A 108 13.29 -12.98 3.70
C ILE A 108 13.35 -14.43 4.19
N LEU A 109 13.76 -15.38 3.35
CA LEU A 109 13.87 -16.78 3.74
C LEU A 109 14.96 -17.00 4.81
N ALA A 110 16.08 -16.30 4.72
CA ALA A 110 17.13 -16.34 5.73
C ALA A 110 16.64 -15.77 7.07
N GLU A 111 15.93 -14.63 7.03
CA GLU A 111 15.33 -14.02 8.21
C GLU A 111 14.29 -14.95 8.87
N TYR A 112 13.39 -15.56 8.08
CA TYR A 112 12.42 -16.52 8.63
C TYR A 112 13.07 -17.75 9.25
N LYS A 113 14.18 -18.25 8.67
CA LYS A 113 14.93 -19.36 9.27
C LYS A 113 15.53 -18.96 10.61
N GLN A 114 16.19 -17.79 10.66
CA GLN A 114 16.79 -17.28 11.90
C GLN A 114 15.73 -17.03 12.98
N GLN A 115 14.60 -16.42 12.62
CA GLN A 115 13.49 -16.21 13.55
C GLN A 115 12.89 -17.55 14.01
N GLY A 116 12.76 -18.53 13.11
CA GLY A 116 12.26 -19.86 13.41
C GLY A 116 13.17 -20.62 14.39
N GLU A 117 14.48 -20.55 14.18
CA GLU A 117 15.49 -21.14 15.08
C GLU A 117 15.46 -20.47 16.46
N ALA A 118 15.49 -19.14 16.52
CA ALA A 118 15.39 -18.40 17.77
C ALA A 118 14.07 -18.69 18.53
N LEU A 119 12.96 -18.79 17.81
CA LEU A 119 11.67 -19.13 18.40
C LEU A 119 11.69 -20.56 18.95
N LYS A 120 12.22 -21.53 18.20
CA LYS A 120 12.37 -22.92 18.64
C LYS A 120 13.20 -23.00 19.93
N GLU A 121 14.36 -22.34 19.96
CA GLU A 121 15.20 -22.28 21.15
C GLU A 121 14.46 -21.66 22.34
N SER A 122 13.75 -20.56 22.13
CA SER A 122 12.97 -19.90 23.18
C SER A 122 11.84 -20.79 23.72
N ILE A 123 11.18 -21.58 22.86
CA ILE A 123 10.12 -22.51 23.25
C ILE A 123 10.72 -23.65 24.07
N VAL A 124 11.84 -24.21 23.63
CA VAL A 124 12.54 -25.29 24.36
C VAL A 124 13.02 -24.79 25.72
N ALA A 125 13.64 -23.61 25.78
CA ALA A 125 14.07 -23.00 27.04
C ALA A 125 12.89 -22.78 28.00
N LYS A 126 11.78 -22.20 27.52
CA LYS A 126 10.56 -22.05 28.32
C LYS A 126 9.98 -23.38 28.76
N ALA A 127 10.00 -24.41 27.91
CA ALA A 127 9.52 -25.74 28.27
C ALA A 127 10.35 -26.34 29.41
N HIS A 128 11.68 -26.20 29.38
CA HIS A 128 12.55 -26.62 30.47
C HIS A 128 12.27 -25.84 31.77
N GLU A 129 12.17 -24.51 31.70
CA GLU A 129 11.84 -23.68 32.86
C GLU A 129 10.50 -24.08 33.48
N ARG A 130 9.49 -24.34 32.64
CA ARG A 130 8.18 -24.80 33.10
C ARG A 130 8.25 -26.19 33.73
N ALA A 131 9.04 -27.10 33.16
CA ALA A 131 9.23 -28.44 33.71
C ALA A 131 9.88 -28.37 35.10
N GLU A 132 10.92 -27.54 35.27
CA GLU A 132 11.57 -27.32 36.56
C GLU A 132 10.61 -26.69 37.58
N GLN A 133 9.83 -25.69 37.18
CA GLN A 133 8.80 -25.09 38.04
C GLN A 133 7.75 -26.13 38.50
N ILE A 134 7.31 -27.01 37.59
CA ILE A 134 6.36 -28.07 37.92
C ILE A 134 6.97 -29.07 38.91
N GLN A 135 8.22 -29.48 38.70
CA GLN A 135 8.92 -30.39 39.62
C GLN A 135 9.09 -29.77 41.00
N ALA A 136 9.58 -28.53 41.08
CA ALA A 136 9.74 -27.83 42.35
C ALA A 136 8.41 -27.65 43.08
N GLN A 137 7.34 -27.34 42.35
CA GLN A 137 6.00 -27.22 42.94
C GLN A 137 5.47 -28.58 43.41
N ALA A 138 5.67 -29.65 42.64
CA ALA A 138 5.27 -31.00 43.02
C ALA A 138 6.01 -31.48 44.28
N GLU A 139 7.33 -31.25 44.36
CA GLU A 139 8.12 -31.56 45.56
C GLU A 139 7.62 -30.79 46.78
N LYS A 140 7.34 -29.49 46.64
CA LYS A 140 6.80 -28.67 47.71
C LYS A 140 5.44 -29.18 48.19
N THR A 141 4.54 -29.50 47.26
CA THR A 141 3.22 -30.07 47.57
C THR A 141 3.38 -31.42 48.27
N ALA A 142 4.22 -32.31 47.75
CA ALA A 142 4.47 -33.63 48.36
C ALA A 142 5.02 -33.50 49.79
N GLN A 143 5.93 -32.56 50.05
CA GLN A 143 6.42 -32.29 51.41
C GLN A 143 5.32 -31.76 52.33
N GLN A 144 4.41 -30.92 51.82
CA GLN A 144 3.28 -30.41 52.60
C GLN A 144 2.29 -31.53 52.94
N GLU A 145 1.95 -32.38 51.97
CA GLU A 145 1.08 -33.54 52.17
C GLU A 145 1.69 -34.54 53.15
N LEU A 146 2.98 -34.85 53.05
CA LEU A 146 3.68 -35.70 54.01
C LEU A 146 3.60 -35.13 55.44
N ARG A 147 3.83 -33.83 55.61
CA ARG A 147 3.71 -33.18 56.92
C ARG A 147 2.28 -33.24 57.45
N GLN A 148 1.29 -33.10 56.60
CA GLN A 148 -0.12 -33.20 56.98
C GLN A 148 -0.47 -34.63 57.38
N ALA A 149 -0.12 -35.63 56.57
CA ALA A 149 -0.33 -37.05 56.86
C ALA A 149 0.33 -37.46 58.19
N VAL A 150 1.56 -37.01 58.47
CA VAL A 150 2.22 -37.28 59.75
C VAL A 150 1.49 -36.65 60.93
N LYS A 151 0.91 -35.45 60.77
CA LYS A 151 0.09 -34.82 61.82
C LYS A 151 -1.20 -35.60 62.05
N ASP A 152 -1.86 -36.03 60.98
CA ASP A 152 -3.13 -36.75 61.06
C ASP A 152 -2.92 -38.11 61.74
N VAL A 153 -1.88 -38.87 61.37
CA VAL A 153 -1.51 -40.13 62.04
C VAL A 153 -1.20 -39.92 63.52
N ARG A 154 -0.49 -38.83 63.88
CA ARG A 154 -0.20 -38.52 65.29
C ARG A 154 -1.47 -38.20 66.08
N ALA A 155 -2.43 -37.50 65.47
CA ALA A 155 -3.71 -37.21 66.09
C ALA A 155 -4.52 -38.50 66.33
N GLU A 156 -4.57 -39.38 65.33
CA GLU A 156 -5.25 -40.67 65.43
C GLU A 156 -4.63 -41.58 66.50
N ILE A 157 -3.30 -41.63 66.59
CA ILE A 157 -2.61 -42.36 67.67
C ILE A 157 -2.92 -41.74 69.04
N ALA A 158 -2.90 -40.41 69.17
CA ALA A 158 -3.21 -39.75 70.44
C ALA A 158 -4.65 -40.06 70.90
N GLU A 159 -5.61 -40.07 69.98
CA GLU A 159 -7.00 -40.42 70.25
C GLU A 159 -7.15 -41.91 70.64
N ALA A 160 -6.48 -42.81 69.92
CA ALA A 160 -6.47 -44.23 70.25
C ALA A 160 -5.85 -44.51 71.64
N VAL A 161 -4.74 -43.85 71.98
CA VAL A 161 -4.09 -43.96 73.30
C VAL A 161 -4.97 -43.38 74.40
N ALA A 162 -5.60 -42.22 74.17
CA ALA A 162 -6.53 -41.62 75.12
C ALA A 162 -7.73 -42.56 75.38
N SER A 163 -8.33 -43.12 74.33
CA SER A 163 -9.44 -44.07 74.44
C SER A 163 -9.04 -45.36 75.16
N ALA A 164 -7.84 -45.89 74.90
CA ALA A 164 -7.32 -47.07 75.58
C ALA A 164 -7.03 -46.78 77.07
N ALA A 165 -6.49 -45.61 77.39
CA ALA A 165 -6.27 -45.17 78.76
C ALA A 165 -7.59 -44.98 79.51
N GLU A 166 -8.60 -44.35 78.90
CA GLU A 166 -9.95 -44.23 79.46
C GLU A 166 -10.57 -45.59 79.79
N LYS A 167 -10.51 -46.55 78.85
CA LYS A 167 -10.99 -47.92 79.09
C LYS A 167 -10.21 -48.61 80.22
N SER A 168 -8.88 -48.52 80.22
CA SER A 168 -8.07 -49.16 81.28
C SER A 168 -8.29 -48.53 82.66
N ILE A 169 -8.58 -47.23 82.74
CA ILE A 169 -8.91 -46.54 83.99
C ILE A 169 -10.31 -46.95 84.44
N ALA A 170 -11.29 -46.99 83.54
CA ALA A 170 -12.64 -47.45 83.83
C ALA A 170 -12.69 -48.89 84.37
N ASP A 171 -11.89 -49.80 83.79
CA ASP A 171 -11.83 -51.21 84.20
C ASP A 171 -11.14 -51.42 85.57
N LYS A 172 -10.24 -50.51 85.98
CA LYS A 172 -9.45 -50.65 87.22
C LYS A 172 -9.96 -49.80 88.39
N LEU A 173 -10.97 -48.96 88.19
CA LEU A 173 -11.42 -48.03 89.22
C LEU A 173 -12.19 -48.74 90.35
N ASN A 174 -11.65 -48.71 91.56
CA ASN A 174 -12.31 -49.24 92.77
C ASN A 174 -12.88 -48.09 93.63
N LYS A 175 -13.75 -48.41 94.61
CA LYS A 175 -14.42 -47.39 95.47
C LYS A 175 -13.45 -46.50 96.26
N GLU A 176 -12.25 -46.99 96.59
CA GLU A 176 -11.23 -46.21 97.30
C GLU A 176 -10.52 -45.17 96.39
N ASP A 177 -10.23 -45.52 95.14
CA ASP A 177 -9.58 -44.61 94.20
C ASP A 177 -10.47 -43.41 93.87
N HIS A 178 -11.79 -43.64 93.79
CA HIS A 178 -12.77 -42.58 93.59
C HIS A 178 -12.76 -41.55 94.74
N LYS A 179 -12.60 -42.00 95.99
CA LYS A 179 -12.46 -41.10 97.16
C LYS A 179 -11.17 -40.29 97.11
N LYS A 180 -10.04 -40.90 96.73
CA LYS A 180 -8.76 -40.20 96.57
C LYS A 180 -8.82 -39.13 95.49
N LEU A 181 -9.41 -39.43 94.33
CA LEU A 181 -9.60 -38.48 93.22
C LEU A 181 -10.42 -37.25 93.64
N VAL A 182 -11.50 -37.46 94.40
CA VAL A 182 -12.32 -36.35 94.93
C VAL A 182 -11.51 -35.49 95.92
N GLN A 183 -10.70 -36.11 96.76
CA GLN A 183 -9.89 -35.39 97.75
C GLN A 183 -8.74 -34.60 97.11
N ASP A 184 -8.09 -35.14 96.09
CA ASP A 184 -7.05 -34.45 95.30
C ASP A 184 -7.63 -33.29 94.48
N TYR A 185 -8.84 -33.45 93.91
CA TYR A 185 -9.51 -32.36 93.18
C TYR A 185 -9.87 -31.20 94.11
N LEU A 186 -10.43 -31.51 95.29
CA LEU A 186 -10.72 -30.50 96.32
C LEU A 186 -9.44 -29.80 96.79
N THR A 187 -8.33 -30.53 96.93
CA THR A 187 -7.03 -29.97 97.35
C THR A 187 -6.42 -29.08 96.27
N LYS A 188 -6.51 -29.46 95.00
CA LYS A 188 -5.91 -28.71 93.87
C LYS A 188 -6.69 -27.44 93.51
N VAL A 189 -8.01 -27.42 93.73
CA VAL A 189 -8.86 -26.22 93.54
C VAL A 189 -8.76 -25.26 94.73
N VAL A 190 -8.34 -25.74 95.91
CA VAL A 190 -8.15 -24.91 97.12
C VAL A 190 -6.70 -24.40 97.25
N LEU A 191 -5.75 -24.92 96.48
CA LEU A 191 -4.34 -24.51 96.45
C LEU A 191 -3.96 -23.62 95.24
N ASN A 192 -4.95 -23.08 94.53
CA ASN A 192 -4.80 -21.99 93.57
C ASN A 192 -5.87 -20.92 93.84
#